data_AF-A0A3B0YJ43-F1
#
_entry.id   AF-A0A3B0YJ43-F1
#
_cell.length_a   1.000
_cell.length_b   1.000
_cell.length_c   1.000
_cell.angle_alpha   90.00
_cell.angle_beta   90.00
_cell.angle_gamma   90.00
#
_symmetry.space_group_name_H-M   'P 1'
#
loop_
_entity.id
_entity.type
_entity.pdbx_description
1 polymer ?
#
loop_
_entity_poly.entity_id
_entity_poly.type
_entity_poly.pdbx_seq_one_letter_code
_entity_poly.pdbx_strand_id
1 'polypeptide(L)'
;MKLKEAIAEIGADEANVVAKNLAVKIGIDWDAGAGVVFSAVLNDADRVPGNIGAKSDNETSAIRKWLERYKKGFDGRASQRISNAPGTVSDPVIDEMIGARLTELTQGDLNRIAFSHRLSMSAENILGLILEEYLSEKIQESGWCCAWGETVRSVDFVHADGRLLQIKNRSNSENSSSSSVRDGTKIQKWFRIKADRIEYMWNGLNDICGVSCLSEESFVSFVKDLIERNPNCLAVEKDSPWQ
;
A
#
# COMPACT_ATOMS: atom_id res chain seq x y z
N MET A 1 19.28 15.12 -10.45
CA MET A 1 19.34 13.69 -10.79
C MET A 1 18.21 12.90 -10.15
N LYS A 2 17.87 11.75 -10.73
CA LYS A 2 16.95 10.76 -10.16
C LYS A 2 17.64 9.93 -9.08
N LEU A 3 16.87 9.30 -8.19
CA LEU A 3 17.44 8.44 -7.13
C LEU A 3 18.33 7.31 -7.69
N LYS A 4 17.94 6.71 -8.82
CA LYS A 4 18.72 5.65 -9.47
C LYS A 4 20.09 6.16 -9.94
N GLU A 5 20.13 7.38 -10.46
CA GLU A 5 21.37 8.06 -10.88
C GLU A 5 22.23 8.38 -9.66
N ALA A 6 21.63 8.94 -8.60
CA ALA A 6 22.31 9.25 -7.35
C ALA A 6 23.01 8.03 -6.74
N ILE A 7 22.29 6.91 -6.58
CA ILE A 7 22.88 5.67 -6.01
C ILE A 7 24.01 5.14 -6.90
N ALA A 8 23.85 5.22 -8.22
CA ALA A 8 24.89 4.77 -9.16
C ALA A 8 26.14 5.66 -9.12
N GLU A 9 25.99 6.95 -8.84
CA GLU A 9 27.10 7.93 -8.81
C GLU A 9 27.98 7.78 -7.56
N ILE A 10 27.38 7.67 -6.37
CA ILE A 10 28.14 7.55 -5.11
C ILE A 10 28.36 6.10 -4.65
N GLY A 11 27.66 5.13 -5.24
CA GLY A 11 27.72 3.73 -4.85
C GLY A 11 26.84 3.39 -3.64
N ALA A 12 26.56 2.10 -3.46
CA ALA A 12 25.60 1.62 -2.46
C ALA A 12 26.02 1.89 -1.02
N ASP A 13 27.30 1.68 -0.67
CA ASP A 13 27.82 1.86 0.68
C ASP A 13 27.73 3.34 1.12
N GLU A 14 28.18 4.26 0.26
CA GLU A 14 28.10 5.70 0.54
C GLU A 14 26.65 6.17 0.57
N ALA A 15 25.80 5.71 -0.35
CA ALA A 15 24.37 6.03 -0.34
C ALA A 15 23.69 5.59 0.97
N ASN A 16 24.07 4.42 1.51
CA ASN A 16 23.58 3.93 2.80
C ASN A 16 24.02 4.83 3.97
N VAL A 17 25.29 5.25 3.99
CA VAL A 17 25.82 6.17 5.01
C VAL A 17 25.11 7.53 4.95
N VAL A 18 24.94 8.09 3.75
CA VAL A 18 24.21 9.33 3.52
C VAL A 18 22.76 9.22 3.99
N ALA A 19 22.07 8.14 3.62
CA ALA A 19 20.69 7.89 4.02
C ALA A 19 20.53 7.78 5.54
N LYS A 20 21.40 7.00 6.22
CA LYS A 20 21.38 6.85 7.68
C LYS A 20 21.60 8.20 8.39
N ASN A 21 22.57 8.98 7.93
CA ASN A 21 22.85 10.31 8.50
C ASN A 21 21.68 11.30 8.27
N LEU A 22 21.01 11.23 7.12
CA LEU A 22 19.84 12.06 6.84
C LEU A 22 18.62 11.62 7.65
N ALA A 23 18.39 10.32 7.82
CA ALA A 23 17.28 9.76 8.57
C ALA A 23 17.25 10.30 10.01
N VAL A 24 18.42 10.27 10.69
CA VAL A 24 18.57 10.85 12.03
C VAL A 24 18.22 12.33 12.07
N LYS A 25 18.66 13.11 11.07
CA LYS A 25 18.39 14.56 11.00
C LYS A 25 16.92 14.90 10.81
N ILE A 26 16.13 14.01 10.19
CA ILE A 26 14.70 14.24 9.93
C ILE A 26 13.78 13.41 10.82
N GLY A 27 14.32 12.80 11.87
CA GLY A 27 13.55 12.07 12.89
C GLY A 27 12.96 10.75 12.39
N ILE A 28 13.64 10.06 11.47
CA ILE A 28 13.30 8.69 11.07
C ILE A 28 14.24 7.75 11.83
N ASP A 29 13.65 6.79 12.54
CA ASP A 29 14.40 5.68 13.08
C ASP A 29 14.83 4.75 11.93
N TRP A 30 16.13 4.79 11.64
CA TRP A 30 16.72 4.03 10.55
C TRP A 30 16.64 2.52 10.78
N ASP A 31 16.88 2.10 12.02
CA ASP A 31 17.00 0.69 12.39
C ASP A 31 15.62 0.07 12.66
N ALA A 32 14.58 0.89 12.87
CA ALA A 32 13.17 0.44 12.95
C ALA A 32 12.54 0.03 11.60
N GLY A 33 13.30 0.03 10.50
CA GLY A 33 12.89 -0.59 9.24
C GLY A 33 13.21 0.21 7.98
N ALA A 34 13.40 1.54 8.09
CA ALA A 34 13.73 2.37 6.93
C ALA A 34 15.02 1.90 6.24
N GLY A 35 16.02 1.46 7.02
CA GLY A 35 17.27 0.91 6.49
C GLY A 35 17.11 -0.43 5.79
N VAL A 36 16.27 -1.31 6.32
CA VAL A 36 15.92 -2.59 5.66
C VAL A 36 15.26 -2.31 4.32
N VAL A 37 14.29 -1.41 4.28
CA VAL A 37 13.59 -1.04 3.05
C VAL A 37 14.53 -0.36 2.05
N PHE A 38 15.42 0.53 2.51
CA PHE A 38 16.39 1.19 1.63
C PHE A 38 17.39 0.19 1.03
N SER A 39 17.77 -0.85 1.76
CA SER A 39 18.66 -1.90 1.24
C SER A 39 18.13 -2.55 -0.04
N ALA A 40 16.81 -2.68 -0.20
CA ALA A 40 16.21 -3.23 -1.41
C ALA A 40 16.51 -2.40 -2.66
N VAL A 41 16.55 -1.07 -2.54
CA VAL A 41 16.85 -0.18 -3.69
C VAL A 41 18.36 0.00 -3.92
N LEU A 42 19.18 -0.29 -2.90
CA LEU A 42 20.64 -0.34 -3.04
C LEU A 42 21.09 -1.62 -3.76
N ASN A 43 20.46 -2.75 -3.43
CA ASN A 43 20.83 -4.06 -3.95
C ASN A 43 20.25 -4.36 -5.35
N ASP A 44 19.13 -3.72 -5.70
CA ASP A 44 18.45 -3.92 -6.97
C ASP A 44 17.99 -2.58 -7.57
N ALA A 45 18.72 -2.13 -8.59
CA ALA A 45 18.47 -0.86 -9.26
C ALA A 45 17.12 -0.80 -10.01
N ASP A 46 16.47 -1.95 -10.22
CA ASP A 46 15.14 -2.05 -10.81
C ASP A 46 14.02 -1.88 -9.77
N ARG A 47 14.35 -1.99 -8.48
CA ARG A 47 13.47 -1.63 -7.36
C ARG A 47 13.43 -0.13 -7.09
N VAL A 48 14.38 0.65 -7.61
CA VAL A 48 14.39 2.11 -7.41
C VAL A 48 13.14 2.75 -8.07
N PRO A 49 12.32 3.52 -7.34
CA PRO A 49 11.17 4.20 -7.93
C PRO A 49 11.61 5.29 -8.93
N GLY A 50 11.06 5.27 -10.15
CA GLY A 50 11.43 6.23 -11.21
C GLY A 50 10.96 7.66 -10.98
N ASN A 51 10.07 7.88 -10.01
CA ASN A 51 9.44 9.17 -9.70
C ASN A 51 10.09 9.89 -8.51
N ILE A 52 11.23 9.42 -7.99
CA ILE A 52 11.96 10.08 -6.89
C ILE A 52 13.16 10.86 -7.46
N GLY A 53 13.26 12.13 -7.06
CA GLY A 53 14.25 13.08 -7.56
C GLY A 53 13.79 13.86 -8.81
N ALA A 54 14.48 14.96 -9.07
CA ALA A 54 14.27 15.93 -10.14
C ALA A 54 15.62 16.29 -10.79
N LYS A 55 15.61 16.87 -11.99
CA LYS A 55 16.84 17.18 -12.74
C LYS A 55 17.84 18.02 -11.91
N SER A 56 17.36 18.96 -11.12
CA SER A 56 18.17 19.85 -10.27
C SER A 56 18.68 19.24 -8.96
N ASP A 57 18.28 18.02 -8.62
CA ASP A 57 18.74 17.36 -7.39
C ASP A 57 20.19 16.87 -7.49
N ASN A 58 20.87 16.81 -6.35
CA ASN A 58 22.10 16.04 -6.18
C ASN A 58 21.79 14.72 -5.43
N GLU A 59 22.82 13.95 -5.11
CA GLU A 59 22.70 12.63 -4.50
C GLU A 59 22.04 12.72 -3.12
N THR A 60 22.50 13.68 -2.32
CA THR A 60 21.96 13.94 -0.97
C THR A 60 20.49 14.34 -1.03
N SER A 61 20.09 15.21 -1.96
CA SER A 61 18.70 15.66 -2.05
C SER A 61 17.77 14.59 -2.64
N ALA A 62 18.26 13.74 -3.54
CA ALA A 62 17.52 12.59 -4.05
C ALA A 62 17.27 11.54 -2.95
N ILE A 63 18.29 11.21 -2.14
CA ILE A 63 18.17 10.29 -1.00
C ILE A 63 17.25 10.88 0.07
N ARG A 64 17.37 12.18 0.37
CA ARG A 64 16.44 12.88 1.28
C ARG A 64 15.00 12.73 0.83
N LYS A 65 14.71 12.94 -0.46
CA LYS A 65 13.36 12.80 -1.02
C LYS A 65 12.81 11.38 -0.90
N TRP A 66 13.67 10.37 -0.98
CA TRP A 66 13.27 8.99 -0.69
C TRP A 66 12.82 8.82 0.75
N LEU A 67 13.61 9.33 1.71
CA LEU A 67 13.29 9.26 3.14
C LEU A 67 12.02 10.04 3.49
N GLU A 68 11.84 11.24 2.92
CA GLU A 68 10.64 12.04 3.10
C GLU A 68 9.40 11.32 2.54
N ARG A 69 9.55 10.61 1.43
CA ARG A 69 8.48 9.78 0.86
C ARG A 69 8.15 8.58 1.75
N TYR A 70 9.16 7.90 2.27
CA TYR A 70 8.98 6.83 3.25
C TYR A 70 8.20 7.32 4.47
N LYS A 71 8.67 8.42 5.07
CA LYS A 71 8.04 9.04 6.24
C LYS A 71 6.61 9.48 5.95
N LYS A 72 6.37 10.14 4.82
CA LYS A 72 5.02 10.55 4.41
C LYS A 72 4.09 9.35 4.23
N GLY A 73 4.60 8.23 3.71
CA GLY A 73 3.84 6.97 3.61
C GLY A 73 3.46 6.43 4.98
N PHE A 74 4.41 6.36 5.90
CA PHE A 74 4.19 5.89 7.27
C PHE A 74 3.23 6.79 8.04
N ASP A 75 3.42 8.11 7.97
CA ASP A 75 2.54 9.10 8.60
C ASP A 75 1.14 9.13 7.94
N GLY A 76 1.01 8.63 6.71
CA GLY A 76 -0.22 8.54 5.94
C GLY A 76 -0.93 7.19 5.99
N ARG A 77 -0.49 6.27 6.87
CA ARG A 77 -1.12 4.96 7.10
C ARG A 77 -2.58 5.11 7.56
N ALA A 78 -3.38 4.07 7.38
CA ALA A 78 -4.83 4.14 7.56
C ALA A 78 -5.25 4.64 8.96
N SER A 79 -4.55 4.26 10.03
CA SER A 79 -4.85 4.73 11.39
C SER A 79 -4.64 6.23 11.62
N GLN A 80 -3.85 6.91 10.77
CA GLN A 80 -3.56 8.34 10.86
C GLN A 80 -4.20 9.14 9.72
N ARG A 81 -4.78 8.45 8.74
CA ARG A 81 -5.27 9.06 7.52
C ARG A 81 -6.59 9.80 7.74
N ILE A 82 -6.71 10.95 7.08
CA ILE A 82 -7.99 11.59 6.80
C ILE A 82 -8.27 11.42 5.31
N SER A 83 -9.33 10.71 4.97
CA SER A 83 -9.73 10.48 3.59
C SER A 83 -10.60 11.63 3.08
N ASN A 84 -10.34 12.04 1.84
CA ASN A 84 -11.18 13.03 1.16
C ASN A 84 -12.44 12.34 0.62
N ALA A 85 -13.56 13.05 0.63
CA ALA A 85 -14.76 12.62 -0.07
C ALA A 85 -14.46 12.44 -1.58
N PRO A 86 -15.14 11.51 -2.27
CA PRO A 86 -15.06 11.39 -3.71
C PRO A 86 -15.34 12.75 -4.38
N GLY A 87 -14.36 13.29 -5.12
CA GLY A 87 -14.51 14.56 -5.84
C GLY A 87 -15.22 14.43 -7.18
N THR A 88 -15.64 13.21 -7.55
CA THR A 88 -16.25 12.88 -8.84
C THR A 88 -17.75 12.73 -8.70
N VAL A 89 -18.49 13.39 -9.58
CA VAL A 89 -19.94 13.18 -9.74
C VAL A 89 -20.17 11.94 -10.60
N SER A 90 -21.12 11.09 -10.23
CA SER A 90 -21.52 9.93 -11.05
C SER A 90 -22.06 10.38 -12.40
N ASP A 91 -21.75 9.65 -13.46
CA ASP A 91 -22.33 9.89 -14.79
C ASP A 91 -23.84 9.59 -14.76
N PRO A 92 -24.72 10.56 -15.03
CA PRO A 92 -26.17 10.35 -15.00
C PRO A 92 -26.65 9.24 -15.94
N VAL A 93 -25.92 8.92 -17.02
CA VAL A 93 -26.32 7.84 -17.94
C VAL A 93 -26.32 6.47 -17.27
N ILE A 94 -25.54 6.28 -16.20
CA ILE A 94 -25.50 5.02 -15.44
C ILE A 94 -26.86 4.78 -14.77
N ASP A 95 -27.47 5.82 -14.21
CA ASP A 95 -28.79 5.73 -13.57
C ASP A 95 -29.87 5.40 -14.61
N GLU A 96 -29.83 6.03 -15.79
CA GLU A 96 -30.73 5.74 -16.92
C GLU A 96 -30.58 4.28 -17.39
N MET A 97 -29.35 3.78 -17.51
CA MET A 97 -29.09 2.38 -17.89
C MET A 97 -29.65 1.39 -16.87
N ILE A 98 -29.45 1.66 -15.57
CA ILE A 98 -29.95 0.79 -14.48
C ILE A 98 -31.47 0.84 -14.43
N GLY A 99 -32.07 2.03 -14.45
CA GLY A 99 -33.53 2.23 -14.42
C GLY A 99 -34.23 1.62 -15.64
N ALA A 100 -33.63 1.73 -16.82
CA ALA A 100 -34.15 1.09 -18.03
C ALA A 100 -34.13 -0.45 -17.94
N ARG A 101 -33.14 -1.03 -17.24
CA ARG A 101 -33.05 -2.49 -17.06
C ARG A 101 -33.95 -3.00 -15.94
N LEU A 102 -34.07 -2.23 -14.86
CA LEU A 102 -34.77 -2.57 -13.63
C LEU A 102 -35.90 -1.56 -13.39
N THR A 103 -36.99 -1.73 -14.14
CA THR A 103 -38.09 -0.76 -14.23
C THR A 103 -38.89 -0.55 -12.94
N GLU A 104 -38.67 -1.39 -11.92
CA GLU A 104 -39.31 -1.26 -10.60
C GLU A 104 -38.55 -0.32 -9.66
N LEU A 105 -37.32 0.07 -10.00
CA LEU A 105 -36.54 0.99 -9.18
C LEU A 105 -37.09 2.42 -9.28
N THR A 106 -37.23 3.06 -8.12
CA THR A 106 -37.57 4.49 -8.06
C THR A 106 -36.32 5.35 -8.25
N GLN A 107 -36.51 6.64 -8.51
CA GLN A 107 -35.41 7.60 -8.51
C GLN A 107 -34.66 7.63 -7.16
N GLY A 108 -35.36 7.39 -6.06
CA GLY A 108 -34.76 7.27 -4.74
C GLY A 108 -33.84 6.06 -4.60
N ASP A 109 -34.20 4.93 -5.24
CA ASP A 109 -33.36 3.73 -5.25
C ASP A 109 -32.12 3.92 -6.11
N LEU A 110 -32.26 4.54 -7.29
CA LEU A 110 -31.12 4.88 -8.16
C LEU A 110 -30.12 5.78 -7.43
N ASN A 111 -30.61 6.81 -6.73
CA ASN A 111 -29.78 7.68 -5.91
C ASN A 111 -29.03 6.90 -4.81
N ARG A 112 -29.73 6.02 -4.08
CA ARG A 112 -29.10 5.14 -3.07
C ARG A 112 -28.03 4.24 -3.69
N ILE A 113 -28.28 3.64 -4.84
CA ILE A 113 -27.31 2.80 -5.56
C ILE A 113 -26.05 3.61 -5.88
N ALA A 114 -26.19 4.82 -6.41
CA ALA A 114 -25.07 5.69 -6.74
C ALA A 114 -24.23 6.03 -5.49
N PHE A 115 -24.88 6.40 -4.38
CA PHE A 115 -24.19 6.64 -3.10
C PHE A 115 -23.51 5.37 -2.55
N SER A 116 -24.20 4.23 -2.53
CA SER A 116 -23.63 2.94 -2.07
C SER A 116 -22.41 2.55 -2.87
N HIS A 117 -22.43 2.75 -4.19
CA HIS A 117 -21.31 2.46 -5.06
C HIS A 117 -20.08 3.32 -4.71
N ARG A 118 -20.25 4.64 -4.55
CA ARG A 118 -19.16 5.55 -4.17
C ARG A 118 -18.60 5.27 -2.77
N LEU A 119 -19.46 4.94 -1.82
CA LEU A 119 -19.05 4.52 -0.48
C LEU A 119 -18.24 3.22 -0.55
N SER A 120 -18.70 2.24 -1.33
CA SER A 120 -18.00 0.96 -1.52
C SER A 120 -16.63 1.15 -2.18
N MET A 121 -16.52 2.00 -3.21
CA MET A 121 -15.23 2.35 -3.81
C MET A 121 -14.28 3.00 -2.79
N SER A 122 -14.79 3.89 -1.95
CA SER A 122 -14.00 4.52 -0.88
C SER A 122 -13.47 3.47 0.11
N ALA A 123 -14.31 2.51 0.50
CA ALA A 123 -13.94 1.40 1.36
C ALA A 123 -12.90 0.46 0.69
N GLU A 124 -13.08 0.13 -0.59
CA GLU A 124 -12.13 -0.70 -1.35
C GLU A 124 -10.75 -0.03 -1.47
N ASN A 125 -10.72 1.28 -1.70
CA ASN A 125 -9.48 2.05 -1.82
C ASN A 125 -8.67 2.08 -0.51
N ILE A 126 -9.33 2.19 0.64
CA ILE A 126 -8.65 2.22 1.94
C ILE A 126 -8.28 0.81 2.43
N LEU A 127 -9.00 -0.24 2.01
CA LEU A 127 -8.80 -1.61 2.46
C LEU A 127 -7.38 -2.12 2.21
N GLY A 128 -6.76 -1.74 1.08
CA GLY A 128 -5.36 -2.07 0.80
C GLY A 128 -4.39 -1.47 1.83
N LEU A 129 -4.59 -0.20 2.18
CA LEU A 129 -3.77 0.49 3.18
C LEU A 129 -3.96 -0.09 4.59
N ILE A 130 -5.19 -0.48 4.95
CA ILE A 130 -5.46 -1.16 6.23
C ILE A 130 -4.78 -2.52 6.28
N LEU A 131 -4.77 -3.27 5.18
CA LEU A 131 -4.08 -4.56 5.08
C LEU A 131 -2.56 -4.41 5.24
N GLU A 132 -1.96 -3.42 4.58
CA GLU A 132 -0.52 -3.12 4.74
C GLU A 132 -0.20 -2.72 6.18
N GLU A 133 -1.01 -1.88 6.82
CA GLU A 133 -0.79 -1.48 8.21
C GLU A 133 -0.93 -2.65 9.19
N TYR A 134 -1.99 -3.45 9.06
CA TYR A 134 -2.18 -4.67 9.86
C TYR A 134 -0.97 -5.59 9.76
N LEU A 135 -0.49 -5.86 8.54
CA LEU A 135 0.68 -6.71 8.34
C LEU A 135 1.93 -6.07 8.94
N SER A 136 2.13 -4.76 8.76
CA SER A 136 3.27 -4.06 9.34
C SER A 136 3.39 -4.25 10.86
N GLU A 137 2.27 -4.37 11.58
CA GLU A 137 2.28 -4.65 13.02
C GLU A 137 2.53 -6.13 13.34
N LYS A 138 2.03 -7.06 12.51
CA LYS A 138 2.05 -8.50 12.81
C LYS A 138 3.32 -9.23 12.40
N ILE A 139 4.02 -8.77 11.36
CA ILE A 139 5.20 -9.47 10.82
C ILE A 139 6.51 -8.69 11.01
N GLN A 140 6.48 -7.55 11.71
CA GLN A 140 7.68 -6.76 12.01
C GLN A 140 8.71 -7.53 12.84
N GLU A 141 8.27 -8.22 13.90
CA GLU A 141 9.18 -9.02 14.75
C GLU A 141 9.81 -10.20 13.99
N SER A 142 9.20 -10.61 12.89
CA SER A 142 9.73 -11.63 11.97
C SER A 142 10.66 -11.04 10.90
N GLY A 143 11.11 -9.79 11.05
CA GLY A 143 12.10 -9.16 10.19
C GLY A 143 11.56 -8.52 8.91
N TRP A 144 10.23 -8.45 8.74
CA TRP A 144 9.61 -7.77 7.59
C TRP A 144 9.34 -6.31 7.88
N CYS A 145 9.69 -5.43 6.95
CA CYS A 145 9.45 -3.99 7.03
C CYS A 145 8.61 -3.52 5.84
N CYS A 146 7.58 -2.72 6.11
CA CYS A 146 6.70 -2.17 5.08
C CYS A 146 7.40 -1.08 4.26
N ALA A 147 7.33 -1.16 2.94
CA ALA A 147 7.90 -0.23 1.98
C ALA A 147 7.03 1.02 1.80
N TRP A 148 6.82 1.74 2.90
CA TRP A 148 5.89 2.86 2.98
C TRP A 148 6.07 3.88 1.85
N GLY A 149 4.94 4.33 1.29
CA GLY A 149 4.92 5.41 0.31
C GLY A 149 5.44 5.02 -1.08
N GLU A 150 5.36 3.75 -1.49
CA GLU A 150 5.85 3.26 -2.78
C GLU A 150 7.37 3.52 -2.96
N THR A 151 8.13 3.36 -1.88
CA THR A 151 9.57 3.63 -1.86
C THR A 151 10.41 2.51 -2.48
N VAL A 152 9.79 1.37 -2.74
CA VAL A 152 10.35 0.23 -3.47
C VAL A 152 9.37 -0.17 -4.57
N ARG A 153 9.83 -0.24 -5.81
CA ARG A 153 8.97 -0.50 -6.97
C ARG A 153 8.36 -1.90 -6.90
N SER A 154 7.03 -1.98 -6.95
CA SER A 154 6.27 -3.24 -7.00
C SER A 154 6.50 -4.17 -5.81
N VAL A 155 6.91 -3.63 -4.66
CA VAL A 155 7.18 -4.37 -3.43
C VAL A 155 6.51 -3.60 -2.30
N ASP A 156 5.81 -4.32 -1.43
CA ASP A 156 5.10 -3.74 -0.29
C ASP A 156 5.84 -4.06 1.01
N PHE A 157 6.57 -5.18 1.08
CA PHE A 157 7.39 -5.55 2.24
C PHE A 157 8.78 -6.05 1.83
N VAL A 158 9.78 -5.67 2.63
CA VAL A 158 11.17 -6.08 2.51
C VAL A 158 11.58 -6.78 3.79
N HIS A 159 12.14 -7.99 3.68
CA HIS A 159 12.69 -8.71 4.84
C HIS A 159 14.17 -8.37 5.03
N ALA A 160 14.66 -8.46 6.27
CA ALA A 160 16.06 -8.17 6.62
C ALA A 160 17.12 -9.01 5.86
N ASP A 161 16.74 -10.17 5.32
CA ASP A 161 17.59 -11.04 4.48
C ASP A 161 17.51 -10.73 2.97
N GLY A 162 16.77 -9.69 2.57
CA GLY A 162 16.61 -9.27 1.18
C GLY A 162 15.42 -9.91 0.45
N ARG A 163 14.61 -10.78 1.08
CA ARG A 163 13.35 -11.26 0.48
C ARG A 163 12.38 -10.10 0.26
N LEU A 164 11.64 -10.16 -0.85
CA LEU A 164 10.70 -9.13 -1.27
C LEU A 164 9.30 -9.73 -1.39
N LEU A 165 8.30 -9.01 -0.90
CA LEU A 165 6.91 -9.44 -0.88
C LEU A 165 5.99 -8.35 -1.42
N GLN A 166 5.10 -8.74 -2.32
CA GLN A 166 4.00 -7.94 -2.82
C GLN A 166 2.67 -8.52 -2.35
N ILE A 167 1.84 -7.67 -1.77
CA ILE A 167 0.53 -7.97 -1.22
C ILE A 167 -0.55 -7.45 -2.17
N LYS A 168 -1.63 -8.23 -2.29
CA LYS A 168 -2.85 -7.82 -2.99
C LYS A 168 -4.06 -8.17 -2.13
N ASN A 169 -5.07 -7.31 -2.12
CA ASN A 169 -6.30 -7.62 -1.42
C ASN A 169 -7.08 -8.76 -2.08
N ARG A 170 -7.07 -8.85 -3.42
CA ARG A 170 -7.78 -9.88 -4.19
C ARG A 170 -6.88 -10.42 -5.29
N SER A 171 -7.02 -11.71 -5.63
CA SER A 171 -6.39 -12.26 -6.84
C SER A 171 -6.94 -11.55 -8.08
N ASN A 172 -6.20 -11.51 -9.17
CA ASN A 172 -6.73 -11.17 -10.49
C ASN A 172 -6.35 -12.28 -11.48
N SER A 173 -7.05 -12.36 -12.61
CA SER A 173 -6.81 -13.37 -13.66
C SER A 173 -5.37 -13.35 -14.17
N GLU A 174 -4.75 -12.17 -14.20
CA GLU A 174 -3.37 -11.94 -14.65
C GLU A 174 -2.26 -12.40 -13.68
N ASN A 175 -2.56 -12.59 -12.38
CA ASN A 175 -1.56 -13.00 -11.37
C ASN A 175 -1.54 -14.50 -11.07
N SER A 176 -2.34 -15.32 -11.77
CA SER A 176 -2.30 -16.78 -11.61
C SER A 176 -0.95 -17.40 -12.01
N SER A 177 -0.06 -16.64 -12.67
CA SER A 177 1.24 -17.15 -13.15
C SER A 177 2.41 -16.14 -13.17
N SER A 178 2.27 -14.91 -12.64
CA SER A 178 3.31 -13.89 -12.83
C SER A 178 4.32 -13.80 -11.67
N SER A 179 5.21 -14.79 -11.52
CA SER A 179 6.52 -14.50 -10.91
C SER A 179 7.34 -13.72 -11.93
N SER A 180 7.25 -12.40 -11.96
CA SER A 180 8.18 -11.61 -12.77
C SER A 180 9.54 -11.65 -12.09
N VAL A 181 10.39 -12.60 -12.50
CA VAL A 181 11.82 -12.58 -12.23
C VAL A 181 12.37 -11.42 -13.06
N ARG A 182 12.56 -10.26 -12.44
CA ARG A 182 13.30 -9.15 -13.06
C ARG A 182 14.64 -9.12 -12.31
N ASP A 183 15.71 -9.38 -13.06
CA ASP A 183 17.10 -9.30 -12.60
C ASP A 183 17.44 -10.06 -11.31
N GLY A 184 17.06 -11.33 -11.24
CA GLY A 184 17.54 -12.25 -10.18
C GLY A 184 16.84 -12.14 -8.82
N THR A 185 16.03 -11.10 -8.57
CA THR A 185 15.28 -10.97 -7.32
C THR A 185 13.85 -11.50 -7.47
N LYS A 186 13.53 -12.62 -6.79
CA LYS A 186 12.20 -13.22 -6.83
C LYS A 186 11.27 -12.51 -5.85
N ILE A 187 10.44 -11.60 -6.35
CA ILE A 187 9.35 -11.00 -5.55
C ILE A 187 8.28 -12.05 -5.31
N GLN A 188 8.09 -12.41 -4.04
CA GLN A 188 6.98 -13.26 -3.61
C GLN A 188 5.69 -12.46 -3.74
N LYS A 189 4.65 -13.08 -4.29
CA LYS A 189 3.34 -12.47 -4.42
C LYS A 189 2.36 -13.23 -3.56
N TRP A 190 1.58 -12.50 -2.78
CA TRP A 190 0.48 -13.05 -2.01
C TRP A 190 -0.78 -12.21 -2.20
N PHE A 191 -1.94 -12.85 -2.15
CA PHE A 191 -3.22 -12.18 -2.19
C PHE A 191 -4.13 -12.70 -1.09
N ARG A 192 -4.96 -11.82 -0.50
CA ARG A 192 -5.80 -12.17 0.65
C ARG A 192 -6.96 -13.10 0.28
N ILE A 193 -7.74 -12.75 -0.75
CA ILE A 193 -8.93 -13.51 -1.17
C ILE A 193 -8.91 -13.83 -2.67
N LYS A 194 -9.49 -14.98 -3.06
CA LYS A 194 -9.72 -15.31 -4.47
C LYS A 194 -10.81 -14.43 -5.09
N ALA A 195 -10.69 -14.18 -6.39
CA ALA A 195 -11.59 -13.29 -7.13
C ALA A 195 -12.96 -13.91 -7.39
N ASP A 196 -12.98 -15.23 -7.58
CA ASP A 196 -14.12 -16.03 -8.00
C ASP A 196 -14.87 -16.68 -6.83
N ARG A 197 -14.28 -16.70 -5.63
CA ARG A 197 -14.86 -17.32 -4.43
C ARG A 197 -14.29 -16.78 -3.13
N ILE A 198 -15.03 -16.97 -2.04
CA ILE A 198 -14.59 -16.64 -0.69
C ILE A 198 -13.66 -17.76 -0.21
N GLU A 199 -12.39 -17.62 -0.54
CA GLU A 199 -11.29 -18.46 -0.05
C GLU A 199 -10.14 -17.54 0.31
N TYR A 200 -9.73 -17.55 1.59
CA TYR A 200 -8.67 -16.71 2.12
C TYR A 200 -7.33 -17.45 2.15
N MET A 201 -6.25 -16.76 1.79
CA MET A 201 -4.94 -17.41 1.59
C MET A 201 -3.95 -17.21 2.75
N TRP A 202 -4.43 -16.90 3.95
CA TRP A 202 -3.60 -16.54 5.11
C TRP A 202 -2.51 -17.56 5.46
N ASN A 203 -2.80 -18.86 5.32
CA ASN A 203 -1.82 -19.93 5.57
C ASN A 203 -0.55 -19.76 4.73
N GLY A 204 -0.69 -19.41 3.45
CA GLY A 204 0.47 -19.19 2.58
C GLY A 204 1.30 -17.98 3.01
N LEU A 205 0.67 -16.94 3.59
CA LEU A 205 1.41 -15.79 4.11
C LEU A 205 2.09 -16.10 5.44
N ASN A 206 1.44 -16.86 6.31
CA ASN A 206 2.02 -17.41 7.53
C ASN A 206 3.32 -18.18 7.20
N ASP A 207 3.30 -19.04 6.18
CA ASP A 207 4.47 -19.79 5.72
C ASP A 207 5.58 -18.87 5.18
N ILE A 208 5.23 -17.85 4.36
CA ILE A 208 6.19 -16.88 3.81
C ILE A 208 6.88 -16.08 4.93
N CYS A 209 6.09 -15.64 5.91
CA CYS A 209 6.53 -14.76 6.98
C CYS A 209 7.09 -15.50 8.19
N GLY A 210 6.92 -16.82 8.28
CA GLY A 210 7.37 -17.62 9.42
C GLY A 210 6.56 -17.36 10.70
N VAL A 211 5.27 -17.05 10.55
CA VAL A 211 4.35 -16.76 11.66
C VAL A 211 3.12 -17.66 11.60
N SER A 212 2.30 -17.66 12.65
CA SER A 212 1.05 -18.44 12.71
C SER A 212 -0.14 -17.62 13.18
N CYS A 213 0.01 -16.30 13.34
CA CYS A 213 -1.00 -15.43 13.94
C CYS A 213 -1.90 -14.75 12.90
N LEU A 214 -1.58 -14.84 11.60
CA LEU A 214 -2.34 -14.17 10.55
C LEU A 214 -3.58 -14.99 10.20
N SER A 215 -4.73 -14.33 10.18
CA SER A 215 -6.03 -14.92 9.90
C SER A 215 -7.01 -13.85 9.45
N GLU A 216 -8.08 -14.26 8.75
CA GLU A 216 -9.13 -13.32 8.33
C GLU A 216 -9.83 -12.73 9.55
N GLU A 217 -10.06 -13.54 10.58
CA GLU A 217 -10.71 -13.13 11.82
C GLU A 217 -9.93 -12.01 12.51
N SER A 218 -8.61 -12.16 12.65
CA SER A 218 -7.77 -11.12 13.26
C SER A 218 -7.64 -9.87 12.39
N PHE A 219 -7.63 -10.01 11.07
CA PHE A 219 -7.66 -8.88 10.14
C PHE A 219 -8.98 -8.11 10.23
N VAL A 220 -10.12 -8.81 10.25
CA VAL A 220 -11.44 -8.19 10.40
C VAL A 220 -11.57 -7.47 11.75
N SER A 221 -11.03 -8.04 12.84
CA SER A 221 -10.96 -7.35 14.13
C SER A 221 -10.18 -6.05 14.00
N PHE A 222 -8.99 -6.11 13.42
CA PHE A 222 -8.15 -4.93 13.20
C PHE A 222 -8.84 -3.85 12.37
N VAL A 223 -9.54 -4.23 11.29
CA VAL A 223 -10.31 -3.29 10.44
C VAL A 223 -11.38 -2.57 11.27
N LYS A 224 -12.16 -3.30 12.07
CA LYS A 224 -13.20 -2.70 12.93
C LYS A 224 -12.59 -1.75 13.95
N ASP A 225 -11.59 -2.22 14.69
CA ASP A 225 -10.92 -1.44 15.73
C ASP A 225 -10.25 -0.18 15.14
N LEU A 226 -9.72 -0.25 13.91
CA LEU A 226 -9.13 0.90 13.22
C LEU A 226 -10.20 1.91 12.82
N ILE A 227 -11.31 1.47 12.22
CA ILE A 227 -12.39 2.36 11.80
C ILE A 227 -13.06 3.03 13.01
N GLU A 228 -13.21 2.31 14.12
CA GLU A 228 -13.75 2.88 15.37
C GLU A 228 -12.82 3.96 15.96
N ARG A 229 -11.51 3.74 15.93
CA ARG A 229 -10.52 4.72 16.45
C ARG A 229 -10.29 5.90 15.50
N ASN A 230 -10.35 5.66 14.20
CA ASN A 230 -10.18 6.68 13.17
C ASN A 230 -11.26 6.57 12.08
N PRO A 231 -12.50 7.01 12.38
CA PRO A 231 -13.59 6.95 11.41
C PRO A 231 -13.31 7.81 10.17
N ASN A 232 -12.46 8.84 10.29
CA ASN A 232 -12.08 9.74 9.20
C ASN A 232 -11.22 9.05 8.11
N CYS A 233 -10.70 7.84 8.34
CA CYS A 233 -9.99 7.10 7.30
C CYS A 233 -10.92 6.57 6.20
N LEU A 234 -12.22 6.43 6.48
CA LEU A 234 -13.26 6.12 5.50
C LEU A 234 -14.11 7.38 5.26
N ALA A 235 -13.97 7.97 4.08
CA ALA A 235 -14.76 9.15 3.74
C ALA A 235 -16.23 8.76 3.53
N VAL A 236 -17.13 9.45 4.24
CA VAL A 236 -18.59 9.36 4.05
C VAL A 236 -19.07 10.73 3.57
N GLU A 237 -19.79 10.76 2.45
CA GLU A 237 -20.35 11.98 1.88
C GLU A 237 -21.38 12.61 2.83
N LYS A 238 -21.41 13.96 2.93
CA LYS A 238 -22.35 14.69 3.80
C LYS A 238 -23.81 14.51 3.40
N ASP A 239 -24.06 14.31 2.12
CA ASP A 239 -25.41 14.10 1.59
C ASP A 239 -25.79 12.61 1.56
N SER A 240 -25.06 11.77 2.32
CA SER A 240 -25.34 10.35 2.41
C SER A 240 -26.76 10.13 2.93
N PRO A 241 -27.56 9.26 2.27
CA PRO A 241 -28.94 8.99 2.69
C PRO A 241 -29.03 8.18 4.00
N TRP A 242 -27.89 7.85 4.63
CA TRP A 242 -27.79 7.07 5.87
C TRP A 242 -27.10 7.82 7.02
N GLN A 243 -26.93 9.14 6.91
CA GLN A 243 -26.50 9.99 8.03
C GLN A 243 -27.67 10.39 8.93
#